data_AF-A0A5J5AS18-F1
#
_entry.id   AF-A0A5J5AS18-F1
#
_cell.length_a   1.000
_cell.length_b   1.000
_cell.length_c   1.000
_cell.angle_alpha   90.00
_cell.angle_beta   90.00
_cell.angle_gamma   90.00
#
_symmetry.space_group_name_H-M   'P 1'
#
loop_
_entity.id
_entity.type
_entity.pdbx_description
1 polymer ?
#
loop_
_entity_poly.entity_id
_entity_poly.type
_entity_poly.pdbx_seq_one_letter_code
_entity_poly.pdbx_strand_id
1 'polypeptide(L)'
;MLHSMDLHLLLVLTFTIVAVVLARSESSQLSHEVLAQQEADRVEGLPGQPPVTFQQYAGYVTVNESHGRALFYWFFEATQKPEKKPLLLWLNGGPGCSSIGYGEAEELGPFFPQKGTVPELKFNNYTWNKAANLLFLESPAGVGFSYTNTSADIKGLGDTIAAKDSYIFLVNWFRRFPQVQVP
;
A
#
# COMPACT_ATOMS: atom_id res chain seq x y z
N MET A 1 54.16 22.56 -11.29
CA MET A 1 52.93 22.11 -11.98
C MET A 1 52.36 20.81 -11.41
N LEU A 2 53.16 19.84 -10.92
CA LEU A 2 52.65 18.60 -10.34
C LEU A 2 51.93 18.76 -8.97
N HIS A 3 52.39 19.65 -8.07
CA HIS A 3 51.78 19.81 -6.74
C HIS A 3 50.33 20.37 -6.73
N SER A 4 49.89 21.00 -7.82
CA SER A 4 48.53 21.59 -7.91
C SER A 4 47.48 20.56 -8.33
N MET A 5 47.89 19.49 -9.00
CA MET A 5 46.96 18.46 -9.51
C MET A 5 46.48 17.53 -8.38
N ASP A 6 47.33 17.26 -7.39
CA ASP A 6 47.01 16.40 -6.25
C ASP A 6 45.96 17.02 -5.31
N LEU A 7 46.03 18.33 -5.08
CA LEU A 7 45.07 19.03 -4.22
C LEU A 7 43.68 19.10 -4.85
N HIS A 8 43.59 19.31 -6.17
CA HIS A 8 42.31 19.29 -6.89
C HIS A 8 41.68 17.90 -6.89
N LEU A 9 42.48 16.84 -7.09
CA LEU A 9 41.98 15.47 -7.07
C LEU A 9 41.48 15.09 -5.67
N LEU A 10 42.19 15.50 -4.61
CA LEU A 10 41.79 15.29 -3.22
C LEU A 10 40.49 16.06 -2.87
N LEU A 11 40.37 17.31 -3.31
CA LEU A 11 39.15 18.11 -3.14
C LEU A 11 37.96 17.49 -3.88
N VAL A 12 38.15 17.00 -5.10
CA VAL A 12 37.08 16.31 -5.84
C VAL A 12 36.69 15.02 -5.12
N LEU A 13 37.63 14.17 -4.73
CA LEU A 13 37.34 12.92 -4.00
C LEU A 13 36.60 13.17 -2.69
N THR A 14 37.03 14.15 -1.89
CA THR A 14 36.35 14.51 -0.64
C THR A 14 34.95 15.05 -0.91
N PHE A 15 34.76 15.89 -1.92
CA PHE A 15 33.44 16.40 -2.30
C PHE A 15 32.50 15.28 -2.76
N THR A 16 32.98 14.33 -3.56
CA THR A 16 32.19 13.18 -4.00
C THR A 16 31.86 12.26 -2.84
N ILE A 17 32.80 12.00 -1.94
CA ILE A 17 32.56 11.18 -0.73
C ILE A 17 31.54 11.86 0.18
N VAL A 18 31.66 13.17 0.42
CA VAL A 18 30.69 13.94 1.20
C VAL A 18 29.32 13.94 0.53
N ALA A 19 29.24 14.16 -0.78
CA ALA A 19 27.97 14.10 -1.53
C ALA A 19 27.33 12.71 -1.47
N VAL A 20 28.12 11.63 -1.57
CA VAL A 20 27.64 10.24 -1.43
C VAL A 20 27.20 9.94 0.00
N VAL A 21 27.90 10.44 1.02
CA VAL A 21 27.51 10.29 2.42
C VAL A 21 26.24 11.06 2.74
N LEU A 22 26.09 12.28 2.22
CA LEU A 22 24.87 13.08 2.37
C LEU A 22 23.68 12.43 1.66
N ALA A 23 23.86 11.98 0.42
CA ALA A 23 22.83 11.22 -0.32
C ALA A 23 22.45 9.89 0.38
N ARG A 24 23.38 9.23 1.04
CA ARG A 24 23.11 8.03 1.87
C ARG A 24 22.40 8.37 3.18
N SER A 25 22.62 9.57 3.73
CA SER A 25 21.93 10.01 4.95
C SER A 25 20.44 10.27 4.71
N GLU A 26 20.07 10.77 3.52
CA GLU A 26 18.67 10.92 3.09
C GLU A 26 17.98 9.57 2.82
N SER A 27 18.73 8.50 2.55
CA SER A 27 18.16 7.22 2.10
C SER A 27 17.79 6.23 3.19
N SER A 28 18.02 6.50 4.49
CA SER A 28 17.80 5.48 5.56
C SER A 28 16.77 5.84 6.63
N GLN A 29 16.20 7.05 6.61
CA GLN A 29 15.03 7.38 7.42
C GLN A 29 13.82 7.52 6.51
N LEU A 30 12.79 6.71 6.74
CA LEU A 30 11.48 6.91 6.11
C LEU A 30 11.07 8.36 6.39
N SER A 31 10.80 9.15 5.35
CA SER A 31 10.53 10.57 5.54
C SER A 31 9.36 10.75 6.50
N HIS A 32 9.41 11.80 7.34
CA HIS A 32 8.33 12.11 8.28
C HIS A 32 6.95 12.16 7.61
N GLU A 33 6.90 12.60 6.36
CA GLU A 33 5.69 12.62 5.55
C GLU A 33 5.15 11.21 5.26
N VAL A 34 6.02 10.27 4.86
CA VAL A 34 5.57 8.90 4.58
C VAL A 34 5.07 8.22 5.86
N LEU A 35 5.76 8.40 6.98
CA LEU A 35 5.31 7.91 8.28
C LEU A 35 3.95 8.51 8.68
N ALA A 36 3.76 9.81 8.47
CA ALA A 36 2.49 10.47 8.75
C ALA A 36 1.36 9.95 7.84
N GLN A 37 1.64 9.66 6.57
CA GLN A 37 0.65 9.05 5.67
C GLN A 37 0.29 7.62 6.09
N GLN A 38 1.27 6.81 6.50
CA GLN A 38 1.01 5.46 7.01
C GLN A 38 0.15 5.51 8.27
N GLU A 39 0.46 6.41 9.21
CA GLU A 39 -0.34 6.53 10.44
C GLU A 39 -1.74 7.08 10.15
N ALA A 40 -1.88 7.99 9.20
CA ALA A 40 -3.20 8.48 8.77
C ALA A 40 -4.08 7.38 8.15
N ASP A 41 -3.46 6.40 7.48
CA ASP A 41 -4.17 5.24 6.92
C ASP A 41 -4.37 4.13 7.97
N ARG A 42 -3.79 4.23 9.18
CA ARG A 42 -3.84 3.16 10.17
C ARG A 42 -5.25 2.97 10.72
N VAL A 43 -5.71 1.72 10.71
CA VAL A 43 -6.99 1.33 11.30
C VAL A 43 -6.75 0.86 12.74
N GLU A 44 -7.02 1.74 13.71
CA GLU A 44 -6.83 1.45 15.15
C GLU A 44 -7.73 0.33 15.66
N GLY A 45 -8.94 0.21 15.09
CA GLY A 45 -9.89 -0.86 15.39
C GLY A 45 -11.18 -0.70 14.60
N LEU A 46 -11.86 -1.81 14.33
CA LEU A 46 -13.16 -1.85 13.68
C LEU A 46 -14.28 -2.05 14.71
N PRO A 47 -15.49 -1.51 14.47
CA PRO A 47 -16.66 -1.86 15.26
C PRO A 47 -16.86 -3.38 15.31
N GLY A 48 -16.91 -3.96 16.51
CA GLY A 48 -17.11 -5.40 16.69
C GLY A 48 -15.89 -6.27 16.42
N GLN A 49 -14.70 -5.69 16.23
CA GLN A 49 -13.47 -6.45 16.01
C GLN A 49 -13.00 -7.17 17.28
N PRO A 50 -12.65 -8.46 17.20
CA PRO A 50 -11.95 -9.12 18.30
C PRO A 50 -10.51 -8.58 18.43
N PRO A 51 -9.87 -8.67 19.60
CA PRO A 51 -8.49 -8.22 19.79
C PRO A 51 -7.52 -8.94 18.83
N VAL A 52 -6.64 -8.17 18.19
CA VAL A 52 -5.59 -8.68 17.30
C VAL A 52 -4.25 -8.00 17.56
N THR A 53 -3.16 -8.64 17.11
CA THR A 53 -1.79 -8.16 17.31
C THR A 53 -1.10 -7.72 16.02
N PHE A 54 -1.77 -7.85 14.87
CA PHE A 54 -1.26 -7.35 13.58
C PHE A 54 -1.85 -5.98 13.28
N GLN A 55 -1.13 -5.18 12.48
CA GLN A 55 -1.61 -3.88 12.05
C GLN A 55 -2.39 -3.99 10.74
N GLN A 56 -3.24 -3.01 10.51
CA GLN A 56 -4.02 -2.86 9.29
C GLN A 56 -4.11 -1.39 8.91
N TYR A 57 -4.15 -1.16 7.60
CA TYR A 57 -4.12 0.18 7.01
C TYR A 57 -5.11 0.23 5.86
N ALA A 58 -5.96 1.24 5.83
CA ALA A 58 -6.93 1.42 4.78
C ALA A 58 -6.93 2.87 4.33
N GLY A 59 -6.91 3.08 3.02
CA GLY A 59 -6.79 4.42 2.49
C GLY A 59 -6.84 4.45 0.98
N TYR A 60 -6.55 5.63 0.43
CA TYR A 60 -6.60 5.87 -1.01
C TYR A 60 -5.22 6.16 -1.57
N VAL A 61 -5.01 5.72 -2.80
CA VAL A 61 -3.87 6.11 -3.63
C VAL A 61 -4.41 6.69 -4.94
N THR A 62 -4.06 7.95 -5.21
CA THR A 62 -4.40 8.60 -6.48
C THR A 62 -3.61 7.97 -7.63
N VAL A 63 -4.33 7.55 -8.66
CA VAL A 63 -3.78 6.89 -9.87
C VAL A 63 -3.92 7.77 -11.10
N ASN A 64 -4.81 8.77 -11.07
CA ASN A 64 -4.90 9.82 -12.07
C ASN A 64 -5.36 11.14 -11.44
N GLU A 65 -4.44 12.08 -11.28
CA GLU A 65 -4.73 13.40 -10.72
C GLU A 65 -5.72 14.21 -11.56
N SER A 66 -5.53 14.23 -12.89
CA SER A 66 -6.34 15.05 -13.80
C SER A 66 -7.82 14.63 -13.83
N HIS A 67 -8.11 13.35 -13.63
CA HIS A 67 -9.48 12.84 -13.55
C HIS A 67 -9.97 12.70 -12.10
N GLY A 68 -9.10 12.94 -11.12
CA GLY A 68 -9.36 12.67 -9.70
C GLY A 68 -9.71 11.20 -9.45
N ARG A 69 -8.96 10.26 -10.05
CA ARG A 69 -9.13 8.82 -9.80
C ARG A 69 -8.24 8.37 -8.67
N ALA A 70 -8.84 7.73 -7.68
CA ALA A 70 -8.15 7.10 -6.58
C ALA A 70 -8.70 5.69 -6.34
N LEU A 71 -7.79 4.76 -6.09
CA LEU A 71 -8.14 3.39 -5.71
C LEU A 71 -8.01 3.23 -4.20
N PHE A 72 -9.02 2.59 -3.61
CA PHE A 72 -9.07 2.23 -2.20
C PHE A 72 -8.37 0.89 -1.98
N TYR A 73 -7.59 0.81 -0.92
CA TYR A 73 -6.92 -0.40 -0.50
C TYR A 73 -7.19 -0.69 0.97
N TRP A 74 -7.07 -1.97 1.32
CA TRP A 74 -6.97 -2.40 2.70
C TRP A 74 -5.82 -3.39 2.84
N PHE A 75 -4.80 -2.99 3.58
CA PHE A 75 -3.59 -3.74 3.86
C PHE A 75 -3.64 -4.32 5.26
N PHE A 76 -3.31 -5.60 5.39
CA PHE A 76 -3.19 -6.32 6.65
C PHE A 76 -1.81 -6.92 6.76
N GLU A 77 -1.11 -6.60 7.84
CA GLU A 77 0.15 -7.27 8.17
C GLU A 77 -0.10 -8.75 8.46
N ALA A 78 0.95 -9.54 8.23
CA ALA A 78 0.94 -10.93 8.66
C ALA A 78 0.86 -11.02 10.18
N THR A 79 0.11 -12.00 10.68
CA THR A 79 -0.10 -12.23 12.13
C THR A 79 1.19 -12.47 12.91
N GLN A 80 2.27 -12.90 12.25
CA GLN A 80 3.57 -13.14 12.88
C GLN A 80 4.71 -12.73 11.95
N LYS A 81 5.65 -11.95 12.49
CA LYS A 81 6.89 -11.51 11.81
C LYS A 81 6.60 -10.95 10.41
N PRO A 82 5.71 -9.94 10.28
CA PRO A 82 5.30 -9.39 8.98
C PRO A 82 6.47 -8.96 8.10
N GLU A 83 7.57 -8.50 8.70
CA GLU A 83 8.82 -8.13 8.02
C GLU A 83 9.53 -9.31 7.32
N LYS A 84 9.15 -10.55 7.63
CA LYS A 84 9.71 -11.79 7.04
C LYS A 84 8.71 -12.51 6.13
N LYS A 85 7.55 -11.92 5.89
CA LYS A 85 6.48 -12.52 5.10
C LYS A 85 6.35 -11.83 3.74
N PRO A 86 5.97 -12.56 2.68
CA PRO A 86 5.77 -11.96 1.38
C PRO A 86 4.57 -10.99 1.43
N LEU A 87 4.57 -10.00 0.54
CA LEU A 87 3.37 -9.25 0.19
C LEU A 87 2.56 -10.04 -0.84
N LEU A 88 1.25 -10.14 -0.61
CA LEU A 88 0.29 -10.76 -1.52
C LEU A 88 -0.78 -9.72 -1.89
N LEU A 89 -0.78 -9.29 -3.14
CA LEU A 89 -1.88 -8.51 -3.71
C LEU A 89 -3.04 -9.44 -4.09
N TRP A 90 -4.23 -9.16 -3.58
CA TRP A 90 -5.45 -9.89 -3.90
C TRP A 90 -6.43 -9.00 -4.68
N LEU A 91 -6.94 -9.56 -5.79
CA LEU A 91 -7.89 -8.91 -6.69
C LEU A 91 -9.06 -9.85 -6.95
N ASN A 92 -10.27 -9.45 -6.57
CA ASN A 92 -11.48 -10.11 -7.08
C ASN A 92 -11.82 -9.59 -8.48
N GLY A 93 -12.53 -10.42 -9.25
CA GLY A 93 -12.87 -10.16 -10.65
C GLY A 93 -14.25 -9.52 -10.85
N GLY A 94 -15.09 -10.20 -11.63
CA GLY A 94 -16.39 -9.70 -12.07
C GLY A 94 -16.45 -9.62 -13.59
N PRO A 95 -16.09 -8.47 -14.22
CA PRO A 95 -15.44 -7.27 -13.65
C PRO A 95 -16.36 -6.38 -12.80
N GLY A 96 -15.77 -5.63 -11.86
CA GLY A 96 -16.48 -4.66 -11.03
C GLY A 96 -16.85 -5.13 -9.62
N CYS A 97 -16.44 -6.34 -9.23
CA CYS A 97 -16.64 -6.85 -7.87
C CYS A 97 -15.55 -6.35 -6.94
N SER A 98 -15.91 -6.07 -5.68
CA SER A 98 -14.97 -5.57 -4.67
C SER A 98 -14.07 -6.67 -4.12
N SER A 99 -12.75 -6.43 -4.10
CA SER A 99 -11.80 -7.29 -3.40
C SER A 99 -11.96 -7.27 -1.88
N ILE A 100 -12.57 -6.22 -1.35
CA ILE A 100 -12.87 -6.11 0.08
C ILE A 100 -14.17 -6.85 0.39
N GLY A 101 -15.23 -6.59 -0.37
CA GLY A 101 -16.52 -7.24 -0.19
C GLY A 101 -16.47 -8.77 -0.33
N TYR A 102 -15.58 -9.30 -1.18
CA TYR A 102 -15.41 -10.74 -1.36
C TYR A 102 -14.14 -11.26 -0.69
N GLY A 103 -12.97 -10.94 -1.24
CA GLY A 103 -11.68 -11.47 -0.80
C GLY A 103 -11.41 -11.26 0.69
N GLU A 104 -11.55 -10.02 1.14
CA GLU A 104 -11.32 -9.66 2.55
C GLU A 104 -12.43 -10.18 3.45
N ALA A 105 -13.68 -9.82 3.16
CA ALA A 105 -14.80 -10.01 4.10
C ALA A 105 -15.46 -11.39 4.06
N GLU A 106 -15.29 -12.17 2.99
CA GLU A 106 -16.01 -13.45 2.78
C GLU A 106 -15.09 -14.64 2.47
N GLU A 107 -13.85 -14.40 2.05
CA GLU A 107 -12.93 -15.47 1.63
C GLU A 107 -11.74 -15.64 2.59
N LEU A 108 -10.70 -14.83 2.43
CA LEU A 108 -9.37 -15.10 2.99
C LEU A 108 -8.84 -14.02 3.94
N GLY A 109 -9.58 -12.94 4.14
CA GLY A 109 -9.24 -11.92 5.12
C GLY A 109 -9.37 -12.40 6.57
N PRO A 110 -8.94 -11.56 7.53
CA PRO A 110 -8.83 -11.93 8.94
C PRO A 110 -10.16 -12.03 9.66
N PHE A 111 -11.23 -11.45 9.12
CA PHE A 111 -12.52 -11.36 9.79
C PHE A 111 -13.68 -11.69 8.86
N PHE A 112 -14.72 -12.28 9.42
CA PHE A 112 -16.01 -12.46 8.76
C PHE A 112 -17.07 -11.60 9.45
N PRO A 113 -17.75 -10.68 8.73
CA PRO A 113 -18.90 -9.97 9.26
C PRO A 113 -20.00 -10.94 9.71
N GLN A 114 -20.56 -10.71 10.89
CA GLN A 114 -21.66 -11.51 11.42
C GLN A 114 -23.01 -10.82 11.16
N LYS A 115 -24.04 -11.63 10.91
CA LYS A 115 -25.41 -11.12 10.75
C LYS A 115 -25.94 -10.67 12.12
N GLY A 116 -26.44 -9.45 12.22
CA GLY A 116 -27.00 -8.92 13.45
C GLY A 116 -27.39 -7.45 13.31
N THR A 117 -27.92 -6.88 14.40
CA THR A 117 -28.24 -5.45 14.50
C THR A 117 -27.10 -4.62 15.12
N VAL A 118 -26.09 -5.30 15.67
CA VAL A 118 -24.86 -4.70 16.23
C VAL A 118 -23.69 -5.17 15.35
N PRO A 119 -22.73 -4.29 15.00
CA PRO A 119 -21.51 -4.70 14.30
C PRO A 119 -20.74 -5.75 15.10
N GLU A 120 -20.51 -6.91 14.49
CA GLU A 120 -19.75 -8.01 15.06
C GLU A 120 -18.89 -8.65 13.97
N LEU A 121 -17.62 -8.87 14.27
CA LEU A 121 -16.65 -9.54 13.40
C LEU A 121 -16.19 -10.83 14.07
N LYS A 122 -16.22 -11.94 13.33
CA LYS A 122 -15.66 -13.21 13.78
C LYS A 122 -14.29 -13.41 13.17
N PHE A 123 -13.30 -13.77 13.98
CA PHE A 123 -11.96 -14.10 13.47
C PHE A 123 -12.00 -15.31 12.53
N ASN A 124 -11.35 -15.17 11.37
CA ASN A 124 -11.15 -16.25 10.41
C ASN A 124 -9.95 -17.11 10.83
N ASN A 125 -10.22 -18.31 11.34
CA ASN A 125 -9.18 -19.26 11.73
C ASN A 125 -8.30 -19.74 10.56
N TYR A 126 -8.69 -19.49 9.31
CA TYR A 126 -7.96 -19.88 8.11
C TYR A 126 -7.50 -18.67 7.27
N THR A 127 -7.48 -17.48 7.87
CA THR A 127 -7.01 -16.26 7.20
C THR A 127 -5.62 -16.45 6.58
N TRP A 128 -5.46 -15.93 5.37
CA TRP A 128 -4.19 -16.00 4.63
C TRP A 128 -3.13 -15.08 5.22
N ASN A 129 -3.48 -14.11 6.07
CA ASN A 129 -2.50 -13.28 6.76
C ASN A 129 -1.71 -14.05 7.84
N LYS A 130 -1.92 -15.36 8.00
CA LYS A 130 -0.97 -16.26 8.69
C LYS A 130 0.31 -16.50 7.88
N ALA A 131 0.24 -16.41 6.55
CA ALA A 131 1.32 -16.76 5.65
C ALA A 131 1.93 -15.55 4.92
N ALA A 132 1.19 -14.46 4.74
CA ALA A 132 1.59 -13.28 3.97
C ALA A 132 1.09 -11.98 4.60
N ASN A 133 1.65 -10.85 4.18
CA ASN A 133 1.00 -9.55 4.33
C ASN A 133 0.00 -9.41 3.18
N LEU A 134 -1.28 -9.15 3.47
CA LEU A 134 -2.35 -9.14 2.47
C LEU A 134 -2.68 -7.71 2.06
N LEU A 135 -2.67 -7.43 0.76
CA LEU A 135 -3.10 -6.16 0.19
C LEU A 135 -4.33 -6.40 -0.69
N PHE A 136 -5.50 -5.99 -0.21
CA PHE A 136 -6.73 -5.99 -1.00
C PHE A 136 -6.85 -4.66 -1.72
N LEU A 137 -7.11 -4.70 -3.02
CA LEU A 137 -7.27 -3.52 -3.86
C LEU A 137 -8.64 -3.55 -4.53
N GLU A 138 -9.42 -2.49 -4.36
CA GLU A 138 -10.63 -2.28 -5.14
C GLU A 138 -10.26 -1.66 -6.49
N SER A 139 -10.51 -2.37 -7.58
CA SER A 139 -10.17 -1.94 -8.92
C SER A 139 -11.20 -2.48 -9.92
N PRO A 140 -11.57 -1.71 -10.96
CA PRO A 140 -11.13 -0.34 -11.26
C PRO A 140 -11.84 0.74 -10.41
N ALA A 141 -11.56 2.02 -10.67
CA ALA A 141 -12.28 3.15 -10.05
C ALA A 141 -13.80 3.01 -10.23
N GLY A 142 -14.58 3.25 -9.18
CA GLY A 142 -16.02 3.00 -9.12
C GLY A 142 -16.42 1.67 -8.48
N VAL A 143 -15.45 0.77 -8.21
CA VAL A 143 -15.66 -0.45 -7.43
C VAL A 143 -15.53 -0.14 -5.94
N GLY A 144 -16.57 -0.48 -5.17
CA GLY A 144 -16.60 -0.30 -3.73
C GLY A 144 -16.39 1.15 -3.31
N PHE A 145 -15.32 1.42 -2.58
CA PHE A 145 -14.92 2.75 -2.15
C PHE A 145 -14.03 3.48 -3.16
N SER A 146 -13.43 2.78 -4.12
CA SER A 146 -12.62 3.42 -5.19
C SER A 146 -13.48 4.34 -6.06
N TYR A 147 -12.94 5.48 -6.46
CA TYR A 147 -13.73 6.51 -7.13
C TYR A 147 -12.99 7.25 -8.23
N THR A 148 -13.77 8.00 -9.02
CA THR A 148 -13.32 8.99 -9.99
C THR A 148 -14.14 10.26 -9.82
N ASN A 149 -13.49 11.42 -9.83
CA ASN A 149 -14.18 12.72 -9.90
C ASN A 149 -14.72 13.02 -11.30
N THR A 150 -14.32 12.23 -12.31
CA THR A 150 -14.77 12.36 -13.70
C THR A 150 -15.75 11.25 -14.05
N SER A 151 -17.04 11.46 -13.85
CA SER A 151 -18.07 10.41 -13.99
C SER A 151 -18.12 9.74 -15.38
N ALA A 152 -17.63 10.40 -16.42
CA ALA A 152 -17.52 9.81 -17.76
C ALA A 152 -16.55 8.62 -17.82
N ASP A 153 -15.55 8.57 -16.92
CA ASP A 153 -14.58 7.48 -16.85
C ASP A 153 -15.26 6.13 -16.69
N ILE A 154 -16.31 6.05 -15.87
CA ILE A 154 -17.03 4.81 -15.55
C ILE A 154 -17.49 4.07 -16.82
N LYS A 155 -17.84 4.80 -17.88
CA LYS A 155 -18.30 4.21 -19.16
C LYS A 155 -17.15 3.69 -20.04
N GLY A 156 -15.92 4.14 -19.78
CA GLY A 156 -14.73 3.83 -20.57
C GLY A 156 -13.73 2.91 -19.87
N LEU A 157 -14.03 2.44 -18.66
CA LEU A 157 -13.17 1.49 -17.96
C LEU A 157 -13.10 0.16 -18.72
N GLY A 158 -11.92 -0.44 -18.72
CA GLY A 158 -11.63 -1.73 -19.34
C GLY A 158 -10.22 -2.17 -19.01
N ASP A 159 -9.81 -3.34 -19.53
CA ASP A 159 -8.58 -4.04 -19.14
C ASP A 159 -7.33 -3.15 -19.14
N THR A 160 -7.16 -2.32 -20.17
CA THR A 160 -6.00 -1.43 -20.30
C THR A 160 -5.96 -0.37 -19.19
N ILE A 161 -7.10 0.25 -18.87
CA ILE A 161 -7.17 1.27 -17.82
C ILE A 161 -7.03 0.60 -16.45
N ALA A 162 -7.71 -0.50 -16.21
CA ALA A 162 -7.62 -1.24 -14.94
C ALA A 162 -6.18 -1.67 -14.65
N ALA A 163 -5.50 -2.29 -15.63
CA ALA A 163 -4.11 -2.71 -15.47
C ALA A 163 -3.16 -1.52 -15.25
N LYS A 164 -3.33 -0.43 -16.01
CA LYS A 164 -2.48 0.77 -15.88
C LYS A 164 -2.66 1.44 -14.53
N ASP A 165 -3.91 1.66 -14.11
CA ASP A 165 -4.21 2.32 -12.85
C ASP A 165 -3.79 1.43 -11.66
N SER A 166 -3.97 0.11 -11.71
CA SER A 166 -3.44 -0.81 -10.69
C SER A 166 -1.91 -0.85 -10.64
N TYR A 167 -1.21 -0.72 -11.78
CA TYR A 167 0.24 -0.57 -11.79
C TYR A 167 0.70 0.73 -11.13
N ILE A 168 0.07 1.86 -11.47
CA ILE A 168 0.36 3.16 -10.85
C ILE A 168 0.08 3.10 -9.35
N PHE A 169 -1.04 2.47 -8.96
CA PHE A 169 -1.37 2.21 -7.56
C PHE A 169 -0.22 1.49 -6.86
N LEU A 170 0.28 0.38 -7.39
CA LEU A 170 1.36 -0.38 -6.75
C LEU A 170 2.64 0.44 -6.60
N VAL A 171 3.05 1.16 -7.65
CA VAL A 171 4.24 2.02 -7.59
C VAL A 171 4.10 3.09 -6.50
N ASN A 172 2.95 3.75 -6.41
CA ASN A 172 2.69 4.78 -5.42
C ASN A 172 2.51 4.21 -4.01
N TRP A 173 1.84 3.06 -3.88
CA TRP A 173 1.67 2.36 -2.62
C TRP A 173 3.02 1.90 -2.05
N PHE A 174 3.92 1.38 -2.88
CA PHE A 174 5.27 1.02 -2.46
C PHE A 174 6.13 2.20 -2.02
N ARG A 175 5.87 3.42 -2.52
CA ARG A 175 6.49 4.65 -1.99
C ARG A 175 5.96 4.98 -0.59
N ARG A 176 4.68 4.68 -0.32
CA ARG A 176 4.07 4.85 1.00
C ARG A 176 4.47 3.73 1.97
N PHE A 177 4.70 2.50 1.51
CA PHE A 177 5.10 1.34 2.32
C PHE A 177 6.43 0.73 1.86
N PRO A 178 7.55 1.47 1.89
CA PRO A 178 8.83 0.99 1.36
C PRO A 178 9.42 -0.16 2.17
N GLN A 179 9.06 -0.30 3.46
CA GLN A 179 9.49 -1.42 4.31
C GLN A 179 8.95 -2.79 3.86
N VAL A 180 7.94 -2.81 3.00
CA VAL A 180 7.32 -4.04 2.48
C VAL A 180 8.01 -4.51 1.19
N GLN A 181 8.85 -3.67 0.57
CA GLN A 181 9.66 -4.07 -0.57
C GLN A 181 10.73 -5.06 -0.09
N VAL A 182 10.77 -6.26 -0.69
CA VAL A 182 11.83 -7.22 -0.43
C VAL A 182 13.13 -6.68 -1.05
N PRO A 183 14.26 -6.65 -0.31
CA PRO A 183 15.55 -6.19 -0.83
C PRO A 183 16.09 -7.00 -2.01
#